data_AF-A0A1Q7NGS3-F1
#
_entry.id   AF-A0A1Q7NGS3-F1
#
_cell.length_a   1.000
_cell.length_b   1.000
_cell.length_c   1.000
_cell.angle_alpha   90.00
_cell.angle_beta   90.00
_cell.angle_gamma   90.00
#
_symmetry.space_group_name_H-M   'P 1'
#
loop_
_entity.id
_entity.type
_entity.pdbx_description
1 polymer ?
#
loop_
_entity_poly.entity_id
_entity_poly.type
_entity_poly.pdbx_seq_one_letter_code
_entity_poly.pdbx_strand_id
1 'polypeptide(L)'
;MWANKTVHLSLSAGSSLGGHVSHSGSRPLGTLAATQGTTNAQGIFETTYTAPIFGGDVYISGTLDGSSISRVLDMIVAVDGLDELGEAADYSLVGGNTTHPSNHWGTATALTNLPLIASDYLNQFPDTVVPDGVLRYNDMSLIWGGKFDYDGSNWCSSCAHDEHRIGINCDVSSNNVPTSRWSALTGIFAQRGSPNYLDETADKHHWHLRFQ
;
A
#
# COMPACT_ATOMS: atom_id res chain seq x y z
N MET A 1 18.74 -25.04 -31.99
CA MET A 1 18.32 -23.65 -32.32
C MET A 1 16.91 -23.46 -31.80
N TRP A 2 16.65 -22.35 -31.11
CA TRP A 2 15.34 -22.06 -30.48
C TRP A 2 14.47 -21.11 -31.31
N ALA A 3 14.82 -20.87 -32.58
CA ALA A 3 14.04 -20.04 -33.48
C ALA A 3 12.73 -20.73 -33.89
N ASN A 4 11.70 -19.93 -34.19
CA ASN A 4 10.40 -20.37 -34.67
C ASN A 4 9.67 -21.34 -33.73
N LYS A 5 9.86 -21.16 -32.42
CA LYS A 5 9.19 -21.94 -31.38
C LYS A 5 7.95 -21.21 -30.90
N THR A 6 6.83 -21.92 -30.78
CA THR A 6 5.59 -21.36 -30.26
C THR A 6 5.69 -21.22 -28.74
N VAL A 7 5.47 -20.02 -28.24
CA VAL A 7 5.47 -19.70 -26.81
C VAL A 7 4.04 -19.38 -26.39
N HIS A 8 3.65 -19.92 -25.23
CA HIS A 8 2.49 -19.43 -24.48
C HIS A 8 2.94 -19.07 -23.07
N LEU A 9 2.46 -17.95 -22.54
CA LEU A 9 2.71 -17.46 -21.20
C LEU A 9 1.38 -17.36 -20.44
N SER A 10 1.44 -17.56 -19.13
CA SER A 10 0.30 -17.38 -18.24
C SER A 10 0.72 -16.76 -16.91
N LEU A 11 -0.21 -16.07 -16.26
CA LEU A 11 -0.04 -15.48 -14.94
C LEU A 11 -0.77 -16.31 -13.89
N SER A 12 -0.19 -16.44 -12.71
CA SER A 12 -0.88 -16.97 -11.52
C SER A 12 -0.45 -16.22 -10.27
N ALA A 13 -1.32 -16.21 -9.25
CA ALA A 13 -1.01 -15.60 -7.96
C ALA A 13 0.03 -16.45 -7.21
N GLY A 14 0.96 -15.78 -6.52
CA GLY A 14 1.77 -16.43 -5.49
C GLY A 14 1.01 -16.63 -4.17
N SER A 15 1.75 -17.06 -3.15
CA SER A 15 1.17 -17.41 -1.85
C SER A 15 0.76 -16.19 -1.03
N SER A 16 1.38 -15.03 -1.26
CA SER A 16 0.99 -13.80 -0.57
C SER A 16 -0.09 -13.04 -1.32
N LEU A 17 -1.00 -12.44 -0.54
CA LEU A 17 -2.07 -11.60 -1.04
C LEU A 17 -1.70 -10.11 -0.99
N GLY A 18 -0.42 -9.73 -0.85
CA GLY A 18 -0.03 -8.32 -0.90
C GLY A 18 -0.27 -7.55 0.40
N GLY A 19 -0.12 -8.20 1.56
CA GLY A 19 -0.44 -7.62 2.87
C GLY A 19 -1.87 -7.85 3.33
N HIS A 20 -2.72 -8.35 2.43
CA HIS A 20 -4.06 -8.83 2.73
C HIS A 20 -4.02 -10.22 3.39
N VAL A 21 -4.89 -10.49 4.36
CA VAL A 21 -5.04 -11.79 5.03
C VAL A 21 -6.50 -12.23 5.00
N SER A 22 -6.75 -13.51 4.72
CA SER A 22 -8.10 -14.11 4.69
C SER A 22 -9.09 -13.49 3.68
N HIS A 23 -8.61 -12.96 2.55
CA HIS A 23 -9.48 -12.49 1.47
C HIS A 23 -9.94 -13.65 0.58
N SER A 24 -11.21 -13.62 0.14
CA SER A 24 -11.71 -14.50 -0.90
C SER A 24 -11.58 -13.87 -2.29
N GLY A 25 -11.62 -14.71 -3.33
CA GLY A 25 -11.52 -14.26 -4.72
C GLY A 25 -10.10 -14.25 -5.26
N SER A 26 -9.96 -13.95 -6.56
CA SER A 26 -8.66 -13.87 -7.23
C SER A 26 -8.15 -12.44 -7.25
N ARG A 27 -6.98 -12.22 -6.65
CA ARG A 27 -6.29 -10.94 -6.74
C ARG A 27 -6.00 -10.60 -8.21
N PRO A 28 -6.24 -9.37 -8.67
CA PRO A 28 -5.81 -8.95 -9.99
C PRO A 28 -4.31 -9.17 -10.16
N LEU A 29 -3.91 -9.82 -11.26
CA LEU A 29 -2.52 -10.22 -11.51
C LEU A 29 -1.77 -9.26 -12.44
N GLY A 30 -2.46 -8.27 -13.00
CA GLY A 30 -1.94 -7.46 -14.11
C GLY A 30 -2.19 -8.13 -15.45
N THR A 31 -1.47 -7.70 -16.49
CA THR A 31 -1.64 -8.20 -17.86
C THR A 31 -0.30 -8.36 -18.57
N LEU A 32 -0.26 -9.27 -19.54
CA LEU A 32 0.83 -9.36 -20.52
C LEU A 32 0.35 -8.78 -21.85
N ALA A 33 1.15 -7.92 -22.48
CA ALA A 33 0.84 -7.34 -23.79
C ALA A 33 0.63 -8.41 -24.87
N ALA A 34 1.41 -9.49 -24.79
CA ALA A 34 1.22 -10.72 -25.54
C ALA A 34 1.39 -11.93 -24.61
N THR A 35 0.40 -12.82 -24.59
CA THR A 35 0.45 -14.11 -23.87
C THR A 35 0.92 -15.25 -24.76
N GLN A 36 1.12 -15.02 -26.06
CA GLN A 36 1.62 -16.04 -26.97
C GLN A 36 2.33 -15.42 -28.17
N GLY A 37 3.18 -16.21 -28.81
CA GLY A 37 3.84 -15.82 -30.05
C GLY A 37 4.87 -16.83 -30.50
N THR A 38 5.77 -16.39 -31.35
CA THR A 38 6.84 -17.24 -31.90
C THR A 38 8.18 -16.59 -31.62
N THR A 39 9.16 -17.39 -31.19
CA THR A 39 10.52 -16.90 -30.99
C THR A 39 11.18 -16.45 -32.30
N ASN A 40 11.93 -15.36 -32.24
CA ASN A 40 12.68 -14.82 -33.39
C ASN A 40 13.89 -15.70 -33.77
N ALA A 41 14.68 -15.27 -34.76
CA ALA A 41 15.86 -16.01 -35.22
C ALA A 41 16.91 -16.27 -34.12
N GLN A 42 16.93 -15.44 -33.08
CA GLN A 42 17.77 -15.57 -31.90
C GLN A 42 17.14 -16.44 -30.80
N GLY A 43 15.91 -16.92 -30.99
CA GLY A 43 15.18 -17.72 -30.01
C GLY A 43 14.48 -16.91 -28.91
N ILE A 44 14.22 -15.63 -29.15
CA ILE A 44 13.65 -14.71 -28.17
C ILE A 44 12.16 -14.45 -28.49
N PHE A 45 11.31 -14.55 -27.48
CA PHE A 45 9.96 -14.00 -27.46
C PHE A 45 9.91 -12.94 -26.34
N GLU A 46 9.46 -11.73 -26.67
CA GLU A 46 9.38 -10.61 -25.73
C GLU A 46 7.92 -10.22 -25.52
N THR A 47 7.59 -9.83 -24.29
CA THR A 47 6.30 -9.28 -23.92
C THR A 47 6.49 -8.28 -22.79
N THR A 48 5.52 -7.40 -22.60
CA THR A 48 5.51 -6.42 -21.51
C THR A 48 4.48 -6.84 -20.48
N TYR A 49 4.90 -6.89 -19.21
CA TYR A 49 3.99 -7.04 -18.08
C TYR A 49 3.57 -5.66 -17.55
N THR A 50 2.27 -5.47 -17.35
CA THR A 50 1.71 -4.29 -16.68
C THR A 50 1.14 -4.72 -15.32
N ALA A 51 1.74 -4.19 -14.25
CA ALA A 51 1.31 -4.46 -12.89
C ALA A 51 -0.11 -3.92 -12.60
N PRO A 52 -0.91 -4.64 -11.78
CA PRO A 52 -2.17 -4.13 -11.29
C PRO A 52 -1.94 -3.09 -10.18
N ILE A 53 -3.01 -2.44 -9.75
CA ILE A 53 -2.98 -1.51 -8.61
C ILE A 53 -2.79 -2.21 -7.25
N PHE A 54 -2.84 -3.54 -7.20
CA PHE A 54 -2.70 -4.35 -5.99
C PHE A 54 -1.29 -4.93 -5.91
N GLY A 55 -0.64 -4.82 -4.75
CA GLY A 55 0.63 -5.48 -4.49
C GLY A 55 0.46 -7.00 -4.41
N GLY A 56 1.54 -7.76 -4.52
CA GLY A 56 1.50 -9.22 -4.38
C GLY A 56 2.46 -9.99 -5.27
N ASP A 57 2.67 -11.26 -4.92
CA ASP A 57 3.48 -12.20 -5.71
C ASP A 57 2.74 -12.61 -6.99
N VAL A 58 3.43 -12.56 -8.12
CA VAL A 58 2.92 -12.96 -9.43
C VAL A 58 3.92 -13.91 -10.08
N TYR A 59 3.42 -15.08 -10.46
CA TYR A 59 4.16 -16.06 -11.22
C TYR A 59 3.87 -15.94 -12.70
N ILE A 60 4.92 -15.83 -13.52
CA ILE A 60 4.84 -15.96 -14.98
C ILE A 60 5.37 -17.33 -15.37
N SER A 61 4.48 -18.18 -15.87
CA SER A 61 4.83 -19.50 -16.39
C SER A 61 4.61 -19.56 -17.90
N GLY A 62 5.12 -20.60 -18.55
CA GLY A 62 4.87 -20.77 -19.98
C GLY A 62 4.99 -22.20 -20.50
N THR A 63 4.73 -22.33 -21.80
CA THR A 63 4.97 -23.52 -22.59
C THR A 63 5.72 -23.16 -23.87
N LEU A 64 6.50 -24.10 -24.37
CA LEU A 64 7.23 -24.02 -25.64
C LEU A 64 6.85 -25.22 -26.50
N ASP A 65 6.29 -24.99 -27.69
CA ASP A 65 5.73 -26.02 -28.57
C ASP A 65 4.80 -27.01 -27.82
N GLY A 66 3.98 -26.49 -26.90
CA GLY A 66 3.06 -27.28 -26.08
C GLY A 66 3.69 -28.00 -24.89
N SER A 67 5.01 -27.95 -24.72
CA SER A 67 5.70 -28.52 -23.55
C SER A 67 5.89 -27.46 -22.47
N SER A 68 5.50 -27.76 -21.22
CA SER A 68 5.73 -26.85 -20.10
C SER A 68 7.22 -26.54 -19.92
N ILE A 69 7.55 -25.27 -19.70
CA ILE A 69 8.90 -24.86 -19.30
C ILE A 69 9.01 -24.92 -17.77
N SER A 70 10.14 -25.43 -17.26
CA SER A 70 10.35 -25.60 -15.82
C SER A 70 10.63 -24.29 -15.08
N ARG A 71 10.92 -23.21 -15.81
CA ARG A 71 11.26 -21.91 -15.22
C ARG A 71 10.00 -21.05 -15.13
N VAL A 72 9.57 -20.82 -13.90
CA VAL A 72 8.58 -19.82 -13.54
C VAL A 72 9.35 -18.57 -13.12
N LEU A 73 9.03 -17.42 -13.70
CA LEU A 73 9.51 -16.15 -13.17
C LEU A 73 8.64 -15.80 -11.97
N ASP A 74 9.29 -15.65 -10.82
CA ASP A 74 8.67 -15.13 -9.60
C ASP A 74 8.96 -13.63 -9.49
N MET A 75 7.93 -12.84 -9.25
CA MET A 75 7.98 -11.40 -9.20
C MET A 75 7.07 -10.88 -8.09
N ILE A 76 7.57 -9.93 -7.32
CA ILE A 76 6.79 -9.20 -6.33
C ILE A 76 6.37 -7.88 -6.96
N VAL A 77 5.07 -7.64 -7.06
CA VAL A 77 4.52 -6.32 -7.34
C VAL A 77 4.50 -5.55 -6.02
N ALA A 78 5.40 -4.57 -5.88
CA ALA A 78 5.51 -3.76 -4.67
C ALA A 78 5.85 -2.30 -5.01
N VAL A 79 5.53 -1.41 -4.07
CA VAL A 79 6.06 -0.05 -4.05
C VAL A 79 7.43 -0.09 -3.39
N ASP A 80 8.43 0.44 -4.09
CA ASP A 80 9.82 0.46 -3.61
C ASP A 80 9.99 1.44 -2.44
N GLY A 81 10.90 1.11 -1.51
CA GLY A 81 11.26 1.98 -0.38
C GLY A 81 10.17 2.16 0.68
N LEU A 82 9.23 1.21 0.79
CA LEU A 82 8.33 1.15 1.93
C LEU A 82 8.99 0.47 3.13
N ASP A 83 8.86 1.08 4.29
CA ASP A 83 9.23 0.52 5.59
C ASP A 83 8.06 0.65 6.57
N GLU A 84 8.05 -0.16 7.63
CA GLU A 84 7.01 -0.13 8.66
C GLU A 84 7.26 1.01 9.65
N LEU A 85 6.22 1.80 9.94
CA LEU A 85 6.24 2.73 11.06
C LEU A 85 6.14 1.91 12.36
N GLY A 86 7.23 1.89 13.13
CA GLY A 86 7.24 1.24 14.44
C GLY A 86 6.40 2.00 15.48
N GLU A 87 6.08 1.34 16.59
CA GLU A 87 5.47 1.99 17.75
C GLU A 87 6.42 2.99 18.42
N ALA A 88 5.87 4.05 19.02
CA ALA A 88 6.62 5.02 19.80
C ALA A 88 5.80 5.51 21.01
N ALA A 89 6.44 6.26 21.91
CA ALA A 89 5.77 6.81 23.08
C ALA A 89 4.82 7.98 22.75
N ASP A 90 5.04 8.65 21.62
CA ASP A 90 4.36 9.92 21.27
C ASP A 90 3.12 9.73 20.39
N TYR A 91 2.92 8.51 19.85
CA TYR A 91 1.76 8.14 19.03
C TYR A 91 1.41 6.67 19.22
N SER A 92 0.21 6.29 18.79
CA SER A 92 -0.25 4.90 18.74
C SER A 92 -0.67 4.53 17.33
N LEU A 93 -0.43 3.27 16.97
CA LEU A 93 -0.85 2.69 15.70
C LEU A 93 -2.20 2.00 15.88
N VAL A 94 -3.18 2.32 15.05
CA VAL A 94 -4.54 1.78 15.13
C VAL A 94 -5.04 1.26 13.76
N GLY A 95 -6.17 0.57 13.77
CA GLY A 95 -6.90 0.10 12.58
C GLY A 95 -6.44 -1.23 11.99
N GLY A 96 -5.29 -1.74 12.42
CA GLY A 96 -4.87 -3.12 12.15
C GLY A 96 -5.97 -4.11 12.58
N ASN A 97 -6.31 -5.04 11.70
CA ASN A 97 -7.35 -6.04 11.93
C ASN A 97 -6.98 -7.39 11.31
N THR A 98 -7.86 -8.40 11.43
CA THR A 98 -7.57 -9.76 10.91
C THR A 98 -7.36 -9.82 9.40
N THR A 99 -7.86 -8.82 8.69
CA THR A 99 -7.86 -8.72 7.23
C THR A 99 -6.65 -7.92 6.73
N HIS A 100 -6.27 -6.88 7.49
CA HIS A 100 -5.09 -6.03 7.25
C HIS A 100 -4.31 -5.88 8.56
N PRO A 101 -3.52 -6.90 8.96
CA PRO A 101 -2.85 -6.88 10.26
C PRO A 101 -1.63 -5.95 10.32
N SER A 102 -1.10 -5.54 9.16
CA SER A 102 0.02 -4.61 9.04
C SER A 102 -0.32 -3.58 7.95
N ASN A 103 -0.69 -2.39 8.40
CA ASN A 103 -1.21 -1.29 7.58
C ASN A 103 -0.48 0.04 7.82
N HIS A 104 0.71 0.01 8.44
CA HIS A 104 1.48 1.20 8.79
C HIS A 104 2.78 1.34 7.98
N TRP A 105 2.74 0.98 6.70
CA TRP A 105 3.92 1.09 5.83
C TRP A 105 3.95 2.44 5.13
N GLY A 106 5.14 3.04 5.05
CA GLY A 106 5.32 4.37 4.50
C GLY A 106 6.66 4.55 3.81
N THR A 107 6.75 5.59 3.00
CA THR A 107 8.01 6.07 2.44
C THR A 107 8.87 6.72 3.51
N ALA A 108 10.18 6.83 3.26
CA ALA A 108 11.11 7.50 4.17
C ALA A 108 10.65 8.91 4.60
N THR A 109 10.04 9.68 3.70
CA THR A 109 9.50 11.02 4.01
C THR A 109 8.35 10.95 5.01
N ALA A 110 7.40 10.03 4.82
CA ALA A 110 6.28 9.84 5.75
C ALA A 110 6.79 9.36 7.12
N LEU A 111 7.68 8.37 7.12
CA LEU A 111 8.25 7.77 8.34
C LEU A 111 9.14 8.73 9.13
N THR A 112 9.76 9.70 8.46
CA THR A 112 10.52 10.76 9.13
C THR A 112 9.59 11.78 9.78
N ASN A 113 8.51 12.17 9.10
CA ASN A 113 7.69 13.30 9.53
C ASN A 113 6.59 12.93 10.52
N LEU A 114 6.00 11.74 10.43
CA LEU A 114 4.95 11.31 11.36
C LEU A 114 5.40 11.34 12.83
N PRO A 115 6.56 10.76 13.23
CA PRO A 115 7.04 10.89 14.60
C PRO A 115 7.27 12.35 15.04
N LEU A 116 7.70 13.22 14.13
CA LEU A 116 7.91 14.64 14.43
C LEU A 116 6.59 15.39 14.66
N ILE A 117 5.53 15.05 13.91
CA ILE A 117 4.18 15.58 14.12
C ILE A 117 3.67 15.20 15.52
N ALA A 118 3.81 13.93 15.89
CA ALA A 118 3.41 13.42 17.20
C ALA A 118 4.16 14.12 18.34
N SER A 119 5.48 14.23 18.21
CA SER A 119 6.33 14.87 19.22
C SER A 119 6.02 16.37 19.37
N ASP A 120 5.84 17.10 18.28
CA ASP A 120 5.45 18.52 18.32
C ASP A 120 4.08 18.72 18.98
N TYR A 121 3.11 17.84 18.67
CA TYR A 121 1.80 17.89 19.28
C TYR A 121 1.88 17.70 20.80
N LEU A 122 2.62 16.69 21.25
CA LEU A 122 2.79 16.40 22.68
C LEU A 122 3.55 17.53 23.41
N ASN A 123 4.57 18.10 22.76
CA ASN A 123 5.31 19.24 23.30
C ASN A 123 4.43 20.49 23.45
N GLN A 124 3.52 20.74 22.50
CA GLN A 124 2.60 21.86 22.56
C GLN A 124 1.45 21.63 23.54
N PHE A 125 1.03 20.38 23.72
CA PHE A 125 -0.10 19.99 24.53
C PHE A 125 0.23 18.84 25.50
N PRO A 126 1.05 19.10 26.53
CA PRO A 126 1.56 18.05 27.43
C PRO A 126 0.50 17.49 28.40
N ASP A 127 -0.71 18.04 28.40
CA ASP A 127 -1.77 17.58 29.30
C ASP A 127 -2.52 16.36 28.73
N THR A 128 -3.09 15.53 29.63
CA THR A 128 -3.72 14.25 29.31
C THR A 128 -5.20 14.38 28.90
N VAL A 129 -5.63 15.51 28.32
CA VAL A 129 -7.04 15.71 27.91
C VAL A 129 -7.43 14.84 26.70
N VAL A 130 -6.45 14.24 26.01
CA VAL A 130 -6.63 13.26 24.94
C VAL A 130 -6.84 11.87 25.57
N PRO A 131 -7.90 11.12 25.22
CA PRO A 131 -8.00 9.70 25.53
C PRO A 131 -6.78 8.98 24.94
N ASP A 132 -5.92 8.46 25.82
CA ASP A 132 -4.59 7.84 25.58
C ASP A 132 -3.40 8.80 25.46
N GLY A 133 -3.60 10.11 25.55
CA GLY A 133 -2.52 11.10 25.66
C GLY A 133 -1.70 11.36 24.38
N VAL A 134 -1.96 10.65 23.29
CA VAL A 134 -1.13 10.67 22.07
C VAL A 134 -1.96 10.70 20.79
N LEU A 135 -1.35 11.05 19.66
CA LEU A 135 -2.02 10.94 18.35
C LEU A 135 -2.22 9.46 17.97
N ARG A 136 -3.28 9.17 17.21
CA ARG A 136 -3.57 7.84 16.66
C ARG A 136 -3.37 7.87 15.16
N TYR A 137 -2.41 7.09 14.67
CA TYR A 137 -2.14 6.89 13.26
C TYR A 137 -2.84 5.64 12.77
N ASN A 138 -3.70 5.84 11.78
CA ASN A 138 -4.44 4.81 11.10
C ASN A 138 -4.03 4.78 9.63
N ASP A 139 -4.36 3.68 8.97
CA ASP A 139 -4.37 3.49 7.51
C ASP A 139 -3.23 4.25 6.80
N MET A 140 -2.09 3.59 6.65
CA MET A 140 -1.04 3.97 5.72
C MET A 140 -1.06 2.96 4.56
N SER A 141 0.09 2.57 4.04
CA SER A 141 0.19 1.51 3.06
C SER A 141 0.20 0.12 3.71
N LEU A 142 -0.16 -0.90 2.95
CA LEU A 142 0.20 -2.29 3.24
C LEU A 142 1.70 -2.53 2.97
N ILE A 143 2.21 -3.68 3.40
CA ILE A 143 3.63 -4.06 3.31
C ILE A 143 4.24 -3.93 1.91
N TRP A 144 3.47 -4.21 0.86
CA TRP A 144 3.93 -4.08 -0.54
C TRP A 144 3.24 -2.91 -1.25
N GLY A 145 2.49 -2.11 -0.49
CA GLY A 145 1.53 -1.16 -0.99
C GLY A 145 0.49 -1.78 -1.90
N GLY A 146 0.10 -1.02 -2.91
CA GLY A 146 -1.10 -1.31 -3.66
C GLY A 146 -2.39 -1.01 -2.88
N LYS A 147 -3.50 -1.15 -3.58
CA LYS A 147 -4.82 -0.73 -3.13
C LYS A 147 -5.25 -1.49 -1.87
N PHE A 148 -5.66 -0.73 -0.87
CA PHE A 148 -6.05 -1.18 0.47
C PHE A 148 -7.41 -1.88 0.51
N ASP A 149 -8.33 -1.47 -0.36
CA ASP A 149 -9.75 -1.81 -0.20
C ASP A 149 -10.19 -3.14 -0.81
N TYR A 150 -11.01 -3.80 -0.01
CA TYR A 150 -11.76 -4.99 -0.32
C TYR A 150 -13.20 -4.80 0.16
N ASP A 151 -14.18 -5.04 -0.70
CA ASP A 151 -15.60 -4.78 -0.40
C ASP A 151 -16.30 -5.96 0.32
N GLY A 152 -15.53 -6.76 1.07
CA GLY A 152 -16.03 -7.93 1.80
C GLY A 152 -16.13 -9.21 0.95
N SER A 153 -16.07 -9.12 -0.39
CA SER A 153 -15.93 -10.31 -1.25
C SER A 153 -15.04 -10.12 -2.47
N ASN A 154 -14.78 -8.88 -2.91
CA ASN A 154 -14.06 -8.56 -4.13
C ASN A 154 -12.94 -7.54 -3.92
N TRP A 155 -11.87 -7.75 -4.68
CA TRP A 155 -10.79 -6.80 -4.89
C TRP A 155 -11.35 -5.54 -5.56
N CYS A 156 -11.47 -4.46 -4.80
CA CYS A 156 -12.20 -3.28 -5.26
C CYS A 156 -11.28 -2.21 -5.82
N SER A 157 -11.27 -2.05 -7.14
CA SER A 157 -10.40 -1.05 -7.80
C SER A 157 -10.90 0.38 -7.74
N SER A 158 -12.16 0.60 -7.34
CA SER A 158 -12.79 1.93 -7.31
C SER A 158 -13.32 2.34 -5.93
N CYS A 159 -13.00 1.58 -4.89
CA CYS A 159 -13.40 1.89 -3.51
C CYS A 159 -12.52 3.02 -2.92
N ALA A 160 -12.66 3.31 -1.64
CA ALA A 160 -11.86 4.31 -0.93
C ALA A 160 -10.36 3.94 -0.85
N HIS A 161 -9.59 4.77 -0.15
CA HIS A 161 -8.16 4.54 0.12
C HIS A 161 -7.25 4.37 -1.11
N ASP A 162 -7.59 4.99 -2.25
CA ASP A 162 -6.75 4.97 -3.45
C ASP A 162 -5.35 5.56 -3.23
N GLU A 163 -5.26 6.62 -2.42
CA GLU A 163 -4.00 7.34 -2.22
C GLU A 163 -3.01 6.55 -1.35
N HIS A 164 -3.50 5.83 -0.34
CA HIS A 164 -2.68 5.07 0.61
C HIS A 164 -1.79 4.01 -0.02
N ARG A 165 -2.10 3.60 -1.26
CA ARG A 165 -1.44 2.52 -1.99
C ARG A 165 0.08 2.67 -2.17
N ILE A 166 0.63 3.87 -2.00
CA ILE A 166 2.06 4.15 -2.23
C ILE A 166 2.81 4.64 -0.98
N GLY A 167 2.21 4.54 0.21
CA GLY A 167 2.90 4.85 1.47
C GLY A 167 3.27 6.33 1.66
N ILE A 168 2.55 7.22 1.00
CA ILE A 168 2.72 8.67 1.17
C ILE A 168 1.58 9.32 1.98
N ASN A 169 0.66 8.51 2.49
CA ASN A 169 -0.52 8.96 3.21
C ASN A 169 -0.62 8.30 4.58
N CYS A 170 -1.27 8.99 5.50
CA CYS A 170 -1.62 8.48 6.83
C CYS A 170 -2.89 9.19 7.32
N ASP A 171 -3.82 8.44 7.89
CA ASP A 171 -4.99 9.01 8.52
C ASP A 171 -4.70 9.27 10.01
N VAL A 172 -4.84 10.52 10.44
CA VAL A 172 -4.69 10.92 11.83
C VAL A 172 -6.07 11.06 12.44
N SER A 173 -6.40 10.24 13.44
CA SER A 173 -7.73 10.27 14.04
C SER A 173 -8.04 11.61 14.71
N SER A 174 -9.25 12.14 14.51
CA SER A 174 -9.75 13.31 15.24
C SER A 174 -10.56 12.94 16.48
N ASN A 175 -10.96 11.67 16.63
CA ASN A 175 -11.82 11.20 17.71
C ASN A 175 -11.23 11.40 19.12
N ASN A 176 -9.91 11.44 19.24
CA ASN A 176 -9.22 11.64 20.52
C ASN A 176 -8.64 13.06 20.66
N VAL A 177 -8.68 13.90 19.62
CA VAL A 177 -8.10 15.25 19.65
C VAL A 177 -9.18 16.29 19.97
N PRO A 178 -9.09 17.05 21.07
CA PRO A 178 -10.03 18.14 21.36
C PRO A 178 -10.10 19.15 20.21
N THR A 179 -11.31 19.57 19.85
CA THR A 179 -11.53 20.55 18.75
C THR A 179 -10.79 21.86 18.94
N SER A 180 -10.56 22.27 20.19
CA SER A 180 -9.74 23.45 20.53
C SER A 180 -8.27 23.35 20.09
N ARG A 181 -7.78 22.15 19.76
CA ARG A 181 -6.40 21.91 19.30
C ARG A 181 -6.26 21.72 17.80
N TRP A 182 -7.37 21.58 17.07
CA TRP A 182 -7.35 21.21 15.66
C TRP A 182 -6.55 22.20 14.82
N SER A 183 -6.77 23.51 15.03
CA SER A 183 -6.03 24.54 14.27
C SER A 183 -4.53 24.54 14.54
N ALA A 184 -4.08 24.15 15.74
CA ALA A 184 -2.66 24.03 16.04
C ALA A 184 -2.07 22.78 15.41
N LEU A 185 -2.78 21.65 15.54
CA LEU A 185 -2.37 20.36 14.98
C LEU A 185 -2.24 20.41 13.46
N THR A 186 -3.18 21.05 12.75
CA THR A 186 -3.06 21.21 11.30
C THR A 186 -1.93 22.15 10.89
N GLY A 187 -1.59 23.13 11.75
CA GLY A 187 -0.37 23.91 11.63
C GLY A 187 0.90 23.05 11.72
N ILE A 188 0.93 22.08 12.64
CA ILE A 188 2.04 21.11 12.75
C ILE A 188 2.11 20.23 11.49
N PHE A 189 0.99 19.75 10.96
CA PHE A 189 0.98 18.96 9.72
C PHE A 189 1.66 19.71 8.57
N ALA A 190 1.30 20.98 8.38
CA ALA A 190 1.88 21.81 7.33
C ALA A 190 3.39 22.03 7.54
N GLN A 191 3.83 22.26 8.78
CA GLN A 191 5.25 22.43 9.13
C GLN A 191 6.08 21.15 8.94
N ARG A 192 5.45 19.98 9.06
CA ARG A 192 6.08 18.66 8.94
C ARG A 192 5.79 17.97 7.61
N GLY A 193 5.71 18.77 6.53
CA GLY A 193 5.70 18.24 5.17
C GLY A 193 4.35 17.71 4.67
N SER A 194 3.25 17.98 5.38
CA SER A 194 1.88 17.70 4.91
C SER A 194 1.00 18.96 4.83
N PRO A 195 1.39 19.98 4.04
CA PRO A 195 0.57 21.20 3.88
C PRO A 195 -0.72 20.97 3.09
N ASN A 196 -0.78 19.89 2.29
CA ASN A 196 -1.92 19.53 1.45
C ASN A 196 -2.74 18.38 2.06
N TYR A 197 -2.85 18.33 3.39
CA TYR A 197 -3.74 17.37 4.05
C TYR A 197 -5.20 17.63 3.63
N LEU A 198 -6.02 16.57 3.62
CA LEU A 198 -7.46 16.70 3.47
C LEU A 198 -8.12 16.61 4.85
N ASP A 199 -8.98 17.58 5.17
CA ASP A 199 -9.80 17.54 6.38
C ASP A 199 -11.06 16.73 6.12
N GLU A 200 -11.12 15.51 6.65
CA GLU A 200 -12.28 14.61 6.57
C GLU A 200 -12.93 14.42 7.95
N THR A 201 -12.67 15.32 8.90
CA THR A 201 -13.07 15.14 10.30
C THR A 201 -14.58 15.16 10.53
N ALA A 202 -15.34 15.82 9.66
CA ALA A 202 -16.79 15.88 9.71
C ALA A 202 -17.46 14.55 9.31
N ASP A 203 -16.90 13.85 8.32
CA ASP A 203 -17.53 12.69 7.70
C ASP A 203 -16.87 11.36 8.09
N LYS A 204 -15.55 11.36 8.28
CA LYS A 204 -14.74 10.15 8.53
C LYS A 204 -13.92 10.21 9.82
N HIS A 205 -13.99 11.31 10.55
CA HIS A 205 -13.33 11.49 11.84
C HIS A 205 -11.79 11.33 11.82
N HIS A 206 -11.15 11.82 10.75
CA HIS A 206 -9.69 11.90 10.64
C HIS A 206 -9.25 13.05 9.71
N TRP A 207 -7.97 13.38 9.79
CA TRP A 207 -7.26 14.12 8.74
C TRP A 207 -6.46 13.15 7.89
N HIS A 208 -6.53 13.31 6.58
CA HIS A 208 -5.80 12.50 5.62
C HIS A 208 -4.53 13.25 5.18
N LEU A 209 -3.38 12.86 5.73
CA LEU A 209 -2.10 13.52 5.49
C LEU A 209 -1.48 13.05 4.17
N ARG A 210 -0.64 13.91 3.57
CA ARG A 210 0.07 13.67 2.30
C ARG A 210 1.51 14.13 2.42
N PHE A 211 2.46 13.22 2.16
CA PHE A 211 3.89 13.50 2.19
C PHE A 211 4.45 13.43 0.76
N GLN A 212 5.04 14.51 0.26
CA GLN A 212 5.61 14.58 -1.10
C GLN A 212 7.14 14.65 -1.07
#